data_AF-A0A3B0MU11-F1
#
_entry.id   AF-A0A3B0MU11-F1
#
_cell.length_a   1.000
_cell.length_b   1.000
_cell.length_c   1.000
_cell.angle_alpha   90.00
_cell.angle_beta   90.00
_cell.angle_gamma   90.00
#
_symmetry.space_group_name_H-M   'P 1'
#
loop_
_entity.id
_entity.type
_entity.pdbx_description
1 polymer ?
#
loop_
_entity_poly.entity_id
_entity_poly.type
_entity_poly.pdbx_seq_one_letter_code
_entity_poly.pdbx_strand_id
1 'polypeptide(L)'
;MQYVKDKKLYDYNPPNADLEEWRGLLNIATRPSVRTQIEQLISNLESTLNASNNTNGTSKIVYNTVTSFSWDQTQRNVTVLVPVSEEPKDVNVDVKPDSLDIKFVSGTKHYQLKLKKLFSKINTTSTWKWKSGYLQVKLEKENHVNWSSLTSNSDKEKKLLSQKTDESNPQAMLMDMMKNLYDQGDDEMKRTIAKAWVNV
;
A
#
# COMPACT_ATOMS: atom_id res chain seq x y z
N MET A 1 -49.55 5.02 16.54
CA MET A 1 -48.12 4.66 16.64
C MET A 1 -47.99 3.25 16.11
N GLN A 2 -47.14 2.87 15.15
CA GLN A 2 -45.94 3.49 14.62
C GLN A 2 -45.65 2.78 13.28
N TYR A 3 -45.63 3.55 12.18
CA TYR A 3 -44.83 3.42 10.96
C TYR A 3 -44.58 2.03 10.33
N VAL A 4 -45.27 1.78 9.21
CA VAL A 4 -44.76 1.01 8.08
C VAL A 4 -44.46 2.01 6.96
N LYS A 5 -43.22 2.04 6.47
CA LYS A 5 -42.90 2.22 5.05
C LYS A 5 -41.41 2.05 4.82
N ASP A 6 -41.12 0.98 4.12
CA ASP A 6 -39.87 0.61 3.49
C ASP A 6 -39.11 1.83 2.95
N LYS A 7 -37.95 2.08 3.53
CA LYS A 7 -36.88 2.81 2.84
C LYS A 7 -36.46 1.94 1.67
N LYS A 8 -37.07 2.18 0.50
CA LYS A 8 -36.51 1.73 -0.77
C LYS A 8 -35.04 2.17 -0.79
N LEU A 9 -34.17 1.18 -0.95
CA LEU A 9 -32.79 1.36 -1.39
C LEU A 9 -32.80 2.42 -2.50
N TYR A 10 -31.86 3.36 -2.44
CA TYR A 10 -31.55 4.19 -3.57
C TYR A 10 -31.16 3.27 -4.73
N ASP A 11 -32.09 3.03 -5.64
CA ASP A 11 -31.80 2.42 -6.93
C ASP A 11 -30.78 3.32 -7.60
N TYR A 12 -29.55 2.82 -7.71
CA TYR A 12 -28.53 3.41 -8.56
C TYR A 12 -29.07 3.33 -10.00
N ASN A 13 -29.66 4.43 -10.47
CA ASN A 13 -30.12 4.56 -11.83
C ASN A 13 -28.87 4.74 -12.71
N PRO A 14 -28.64 3.89 -13.73
CA PRO A 14 -27.51 4.09 -14.61
C PRO A 14 -27.61 5.48 -15.25
N PRO A 15 -26.49 6.21 -15.42
CA PRO A 15 -26.47 7.59 -15.94
C PRO A 15 -27.11 7.77 -17.33
N ASN A 16 -27.45 6.66 -18.01
CA ASN A 16 -28.21 6.64 -19.27
C ASN A 16 -29.71 6.98 -19.09
N ALA A 17 -30.34 6.56 -17.99
CA ALA A 17 -31.76 6.82 -17.75
C ALA A 17 -32.02 8.29 -17.40
N ASP A 18 -31.10 8.91 -16.65
CA ASP A 18 -31.18 10.34 -16.34
C ASP A 18 -31.06 11.20 -17.61
N LEU A 19 -30.23 10.79 -18.59
CA LEU A 19 -30.12 11.48 -19.88
C LEU A 19 -31.43 11.44 -20.68
N GLU A 20 -32.13 10.31 -20.68
CA GLU A 20 -33.42 10.18 -21.36
C GLU A 20 -34.48 11.09 -20.71
N GLU A 21 -34.49 11.18 -19.38
CA GLU A 21 -35.37 12.11 -18.66
C GLU A 21 -35.07 13.57 -18.99
N TRP A 22 -33.78 13.97 -18.98
CA TRP A 22 -33.39 15.35 -19.35
C TRP A 22 -33.77 15.69 -20.80
N ARG A 23 -33.63 14.74 -21.73
CA ARG A 23 -34.09 14.90 -23.12
C ARG A 23 -35.61 15.03 -23.22
N GLY A 24 -36.36 14.29 -22.40
CA GLY A 24 -37.81 14.43 -22.29
C GLY A 24 -38.22 15.81 -21.79
N LEU A 25 -37.55 16.32 -20.76
CA LEU A 25 -37.80 17.66 -20.20
C LEU A 25 -37.47 18.78 -21.20
N LEU A 26 -36.44 18.59 -22.05
CA LEU A 26 -36.10 19.54 -23.11
C LEU A 26 -37.26 19.73 -24.11
N ASN A 27 -37.99 18.67 -24.42
CA ASN A 27 -39.13 18.71 -25.36
C ASN A 27 -40.36 19.44 -24.77
N ILE A 28 -40.47 19.45 -23.45
CA ILE A 28 -41.56 20.12 -22.72
C ILE A 28 -41.20 21.60 -22.45
N ALA A 29 -39.92 21.94 -22.38
CA ALA A 29 -39.44 23.27 -22.04
C ALA A 29 -39.72 24.30 -23.16
N THR A 30 -40.58 25.28 -22.88
CA THR A 30 -40.96 26.36 -23.81
C THR A 30 -40.10 27.62 -23.68
N ARG A 31 -39.43 27.82 -22.54
CA ARG A 31 -38.63 29.02 -22.26
C ARG A 31 -37.18 28.87 -22.77
N PRO A 32 -36.64 29.83 -23.54
CA PRO A 32 -35.28 29.75 -24.08
C PRO A 32 -34.20 29.56 -23.01
N SER A 33 -34.27 30.32 -21.91
CA SER A 33 -33.27 30.25 -20.83
C SER A 33 -33.26 28.90 -20.12
N VAL A 34 -34.44 28.28 -19.95
CA VAL A 34 -34.56 26.96 -19.32
C VAL A 34 -34.04 25.88 -20.26
N ARG A 35 -34.34 26.01 -21.55
CA ARG A 35 -33.84 25.11 -22.60
C ARG A 35 -32.32 25.10 -22.67
N THR A 36 -31.69 26.28 -22.64
CA THR A 36 -30.23 26.40 -22.62
C THR A 36 -29.60 25.75 -21.37
N GLN A 37 -30.22 25.90 -20.19
CA GLN A 37 -29.74 25.24 -18.97
C GLN A 37 -29.85 23.71 -19.05
N ILE A 38 -30.94 23.19 -19.61
CA ILE A 38 -31.13 21.75 -19.82
C ILE A 38 -30.10 21.23 -20.84
N GLU A 39 -29.87 21.95 -21.94
CA GLU A 39 -28.86 21.60 -22.95
C GLU A 39 -27.44 21.57 -22.35
N GLN A 40 -27.09 22.53 -21.49
CA GLN A 40 -25.83 22.53 -20.76
C GLN A 40 -25.69 21.33 -19.82
N LEU A 41 -26.74 20.97 -19.09
CA LEU A 41 -26.75 19.81 -18.20
C LEU A 41 -26.61 18.50 -18.99
N ILE A 42 -27.32 18.35 -20.10
CA ILE A 42 -27.18 17.20 -21.00
C ILE A 42 -25.74 17.09 -21.52
N SER A 43 -25.16 18.19 -22.01
CA SER A 43 -23.79 18.20 -22.52
C SER A 43 -22.76 17.84 -21.45
N ASN A 44 -22.96 18.31 -20.21
CA ASN A 44 -22.10 17.94 -19.08
C ASN A 44 -22.23 16.44 -18.75
N LEU A 45 -23.46 15.90 -18.71
CA LEU A 45 -23.69 14.48 -18.45
C LEU A 45 -23.11 13.58 -19.55
N GLU A 46 -23.29 13.95 -20.83
CA GLU A 46 -22.66 13.26 -21.96
C GLU A 46 -21.13 13.30 -21.88
N SER A 47 -20.56 14.43 -21.45
CA SER A 47 -19.12 14.56 -21.21
C SER A 47 -18.66 13.64 -20.07
N THR A 48 -19.45 13.49 -19.00
CA THR A 48 -19.13 12.54 -17.90
C THR A 48 -19.25 11.08 -18.33
N LEU A 49 -20.20 10.73 -19.20
CA LEU A 49 -20.37 9.38 -19.75
C LEU A 49 -19.27 9.02 -20.76
N ASN A 50 -18.90 9.96 -21.63
CA ASN A 50 -17.78 9.77 -22.56
C ASN A 50 -16.44 9.72 -21.83
N ALA A 51 -16.28 10.49 -20.75
CA ALA A 51 -15.16 10.34 -19.84
C ALA A 51 -15.17 8.93 -19.22
N SER A 52 -16.31 8.45 -18.70
CA SER A 52 -16.43 7.09 -18.13
C SER A 52 -16.13 5.97 -19.13
N ASN A 53 -16.48 6.13 -20.41
CA ASN A 53 -16.25 5.11 -21.46
C ASN A 53 -14.84 5.14 -22.06
N ASN A 54 -14.12 6.26 -21.93
CA ASN A 54 -12.71 6.38 -22.35
C ASN A 54 -11.73 6.43 -21.17
N THR A 55 -12.21 6.16 -19.96
CA THR A 55 -11.38 5.96 -18.79
C THR A 55 -11.49 4.52 -18.31
N ASN A 56 -10.55 3.69 -18.76
CA ASN A 56 -9.78 2.83 -17.84
C ASN A 56 -8.96 3.71 -16.86
N GLY A 57 -9.58 4.76 -16.33
CA GLY A 57 -9.09 5.62 -15.30
C GLY A 57 -9.78 5.11 -14.06
N THR A 58 -9.21 4.06 -13.49
CA THR A 58 -9.36 3.78 -12.06
C THR A 58 -9.32 5.13 -11.36
N SER A 59 -10.43 5.52 -10.71
CA SER A 59 -10.38 6.53 -9.66
C SER A 59 -9.12 6.21 -8.87
N LYS A 60 -8.12 7.11 -8.92
CA LYS A 60 -6.78 6.78 -8.43
C LYS A 60 -6.91 6.69 -6.92
N ILE A 61 -7.22 5.50 -6.43
CA ILE A 61 -7.39 5.21 -5.01
C ILE A 61 -6.04 5.55 -4.39
N VAL A 62 -5.99 6.66 -3.65
CA VAL A 62 -4.79 7.11 -2.98
C VAL A 62 -4.64 6.25 -1.73
N TYR A 63 -3.74 5.28 -1.80
CA TYR A 63 -3.41 4.45 -0.65
C TYR A 63 -2.35 5.14 0.22
N ASN A 64 -2.67 5.31 1.50
CA ASN A 64 -1.71 5.72 2.50
C ASN A 64 -0.81 4.52 2.85
N THR A 65 0.49 4.71 2.77
CA THR A 65 1.42 3.63 3.13
C THR A 65 1.46 3.47 4.65
N VAL A 66 1.21 2.26 5.12
CA VAL A 66 1.29 1.93 6.55
C VAL A 66 2.77 1.84 6.95
N THR A 67 3.23 2.75 7.81
CA THR A 67 4.61 2.78 8.32
C THR A 67 4.77 2.14 9.68
N SER A 68 3.72 2.20 10.52
CA SER A 68 3.71 1.59 11.84
C SER A 68 3.01 0.24 11.76
N PHE A 69 3.78 -0.83 11.92
CA PHE A 69 3.28 -2.19 12.09
C PHE A 69 4.22 -2.97 13.00
N SER A 70 3.73 -4.05 13.58
CA SER A 70 4.52 -5.00 14.35
C SER A 70 4.40 -6.38 13.71
N TRP A 71 5.36 -7.26 13.98
CA TRP A 71 5.29 -8.63 13.51
C TRP A 71 5.83 -9.56 14.58
N ASP A 72 5.32 -10.78 14.55
CA ASP A 72 5.72 -11.87 15.43
C ASP A 72 5.78 -13.17 14.61
N GLN A 73 6.43 -14.19 15.14
CA GLN A 73 6.53 -15.48 14.47
C GLN A 73 6.42 -16.65 15.43
N THR A 74 5.95 -17.74 14.84
CA THR A 74 6.01 -19.08 15.40
C THR A 74 6.89 -19.94 14.48
N GLN A 75 7.12 -21.20 14.87
CA GLN A 75 7.90 -22.12 14.04
C GLN A 75 7.27 -22.36 12.65
N ARG A 76 5.94 -22.25 12.54
CA ARG A 76 5.20 -22.49 11.29
C ARG A 76 4.67 -21.22 10.62
N ASN A 77 4.34 -20.20 11.39
CA ASN A 77 3.59 -19.05 10.88
C ASN A 77 4.25 -17.72 11.26
N VAL A 78 4.15 -16.73 10.39
CA VAL A 78 4.45 -15.33 10.68
C VAL A 78 3.14 -14.57 10.86
N THR A 79 3.07 -13.68 11.83
CA THR A 79 1.90 -12.85 12.09
C THR A 79 2.31 -11.38 12.00
N VAL A 80 1.67 -10.63 11.11
CA VAL A 80 1.80 -9.18 11.00
C VAL A 80 0.62 -8.53 11.71
N LEU A 81 0.89 -7.58 12.59
CA LEU A 81 -0.10 -6.81 13.34
C LEU A 81 -0.01 -5.35 12.89
N VAL A 82 -1.08 -4.87 12.26
CA VAL A 82 -1.19 -3.47 11.86
C VAL A 82 -2.14 -2.77 12.84
N PRO A 83 -1.69 -1.75 13.59
CA PRO A 83 -2.57 -0.94 14.40
C PRO A 83 -3.54 -0.16 13.49
N VAL A 84 -4.84 -0.29 13.73
CA VAL A 84 -5.87 0.43 12.98
C VAL A 84 -6.87 0.99 13.98
N SER A 85 -7.21 2.27 13.87
CA SER A 85 -8.12 2.95 14.80
C SER A 85 -9.58 2.55 14.61
N GLU A 86 -9.99 2.28 13.37
CA GLU A 86 -11.37 1.94 13.01
C GLU A 86 -11.44 0.55 12.35
N GLU A 87 -12.60 -0.08 12.38
CA GLU A 87 -12.82 -1.39 11.77
C GLU A 87 -12.48 -1.36 10.26
N PRO A 88 -11.55 -2.21 9.79
CA PRO A 88 -11.11 -2.20 8.42
C PRO A 88 -12.17 -2.86 7.53
N LYS A 89 -12.56 -2.15 6.47
CA LYS A 89 -13.46 -2.61 5.40
C LYS A 89 -12.64 -2.97 4.15
N ASP A 90 -13.18 -3.83 3.31
CA ASP A 90 -12.58 -4.27 2.04
C ASP A 90 -11.10 -4.69 2.18
N VAL A 91 -10.82 -5.55 3.16
CA VAL A 91 -9.47 -6.08 3.40
C VAL A 91 -9.11 -7.05 2.28
N ASN A 92 -8.14 -6.66 1.45
CA ASN A 92 -7.56 -7.49 0.42
C ASN A 92 -6.11 -7.82 0.79
N VAL A 93 -5.81 -9.10 0.95
CA VAL A 93 -4.48 -9.61 1.30
C VAL A 93 -3.96 -10.38 0.10
N ASP A 94 -3.05 -9.76 -0.66
CA ASP A 94 -2.36 -10.40 -1.78
C ASP A 94 -1.03 -10.95 -1.29
N VAL A 95 -0.91 -12.28 -1.31
CA VAL A 95 0.26 -13.00 -0.83
C VAL A 95 1.00 -13.61 -2.00
N LYS A 96 2.27 -13.22 -2.13
CA LYS A 96 3.21 -13.82 -3.08
C LYS A 96 4.34 -14.49 -2.28
N PRO A 97 5.07 -15.43 -2.89
CA PRO A 97 6.13 -16.18 -2.19
C PRO A 97 7.14 -15.28 -1.47
N ASP A 98 7.55 -14.18 -2.10
CA ASP A 98 8.57 -13.25 -1.57
C ASP A 98 8.03 -11.85 -1.25
N SER A 99 6.72 -11.62 -1.36
CA SER A 99 6.13 -10.31 -1.08
C SER A 99 4.71 -10.38 -0.57
N LEU A 100 4.35 -9.44 0.31
CA LEU A 100 3.03 -9.30 0.88
C LEU A 100 2.48 -7.91 0.55
N ASP A 101 1.26 -7.84 0.04
CA ASP A 101 0.55 -6.58 -0.20
C ASP A 101 -0.83 -6.63 0.49
N ILE A 102 -0.99 -5.86 1.55
CA ILE A 102 -2.24 -5.76 2.30
C ILE A 102 -2.87 -4.41 1.99
N LYS A 103 -4.09 -4.42 1.47
CA LYS A 103 -4.89 -3.23 1.22
C LYS A 103 -6.15 -3.28 2.07
N PHE A 104 -6.48 -2.20 2.73
CA PHE A 104 -7.71 -2.10 3.51
C PHE A 104 -8.19 -0.66 3.57
N VAL A 105 -9.48 -0.49 3.85
CA VAL A 105 -10.11 0.81 4.05
C VAL A 105 -10.38 0.98 5.54
N SER A 106 -9.90 2.06 6.14
CA SER A 106 -10.22 2.39 7.53
C SER A 106 -10.87 3.77 7.55
N GLY A 107 -12.13 3.83 7.96
CA GLY A 107 -12.97 5.02 7.86
C GLY A 107 -13.16 5.48 6.42
N THR A 108 -12.57 6.63 6.09
CA THR A 108 -12.63 7.27 4.76
C THR A 108 -11.31 7.17 3.98
N LYS A 109 -10.28 6.55 4.55
CA LYS A 109 -8.94 6.48 3.96
C LYS A 109 -8.59 5.06 3.54
N HIS A 110 -7.97 4.94 2.38
CA HIS A 110 -7.38 3.68 1.92
C HIS A 110 -5.96 3.57 2.47
N TYR A 111 -5.61 2.39 2.96
CA TYR A 111 -4.29 2.06 3.48
C TYR A 111 -3.71 0.87 2.71
N GLN A 112 -2.40 0.90 2.51
CA GLN A 112 -1.65 -0.17 1.87
C GLN A 112 -0.36 -0.45 2.65
N LEU A 113 -0.15 -1.71 3.04
CA LEU A 113 1.11 -2.20 3.55
C LEU A 113 1.73 -3.12 2.50
N LYS A 114 2.82 -2.68 1.88
CA LYS A 114 3.56 -3.45 0.89
C LYS A 114 4.93 -3.85 1.45
N LEU A 115 5.12 -5.13 1.70
CA LEU A 115 6.40 -5.72 2.08
C LEU A 115 6.99 -6.42 0.87
N LYS A 116 8.13 -5.91 0.41
CA LYS A 116 8.93 -6.54 -0.65
C LYS A 116 10.08 -7.32 -0.02
N LYS A 117 10.46 -8.45 -0.63
CA LYS A 117 11.58 -9.29 -0.21
C LYS A 117 11.42 -9.77 1.23
N LEU A 118 10.47 -10.67 1.46
CA LEU A 118 10.35 -11.37 2.73
C LEU A 118 11.63 -12.17 3.03
N PHE A 119 11.91 -12.45 4.31
CA PHE A 119 13.12 -13.17 4.72
C PHE A 119 13.23 -14.57 4.11
N SER A 120 12.10 -15.27 4.03
CA SER A 120 11.97 -16.56 3.38
C SER A 120 10.65 -16.62 2.64
N LYS A 121 10.55 -17.56 1.72
CA LYS A 121 9.31 -17.87 1.02
C LYS A 121 8.21 -18.26 1.99
N ILE A 122 7.01 -17.76 1.70
CA ILE A 122 5.77 -18.09 2.40
C ILE A 122 4.83 -18.86 1.48
N ASN A 123 3.99 -19.69 2.08
CA ASN A 123 2.90 -20.34 1.37
C ASN A 123 1.88 -19.28 0.94
N THR A 124 1.18 -19.52 -0.16
CA THR A 124 0.12 -18.64 -0.67
C THR A 124 -1.08 -18.57 0.29
N THR A 125 -1.18 -19.51 1.23
CA THR A 125 -2.23 -19.54 2.25
C THR A 125 -2.01 -18.45 3.30
N SER A 126 -2.95 -17.52 3.38
CA SER A 126 -3.00 -16.50 4.42
C SER A 126 -4.35 -16.42 5.10
N THR A 127 -4.36 -15.97 6.35
CA THR A 127 -5.58 -15.77 7.12
C THR A 127 -5.47 -14.43 7.84
N TRP A 128 -6.45 -13.56 7.68
CA TRP A 128 -6.52 -12.32 8.41
C TRP A 128 -7.65 -12.35 9.44
N LYS A 129 -7.47 -11.62 10.54
CA LYS A 129 -8.46 -11.44 11.61
C LYS A 129 -8.40 -10.00 12.08
N TRP A 130 -9.57 -9.41 12.27
CA TRP A 130 -9.69 -8.15 12.98
C TRP A 130 -9.83 -8.42 14.48
N LYS A 131 -9.00 -7.75 15.28
CA LYS A 131 -9.19 -7.63 16.74
C LYS A 131 -9.29 -6.14 17.05
N SER A 132 -10.13 -5.75 18.00
CA SER A 132 -10.34 -4.34 18.33
C SER A 132 -9.01 -3.58 18.47
N GLY A 133 -8.73 -2.69 17.51
CA GLY A 133 -7.50 -1.89 17.43
C GLY A 133 -6.37 -2.43 16.53
N TYR A 134 -6.42 -3.68 16.07
CA TYR A 134 -5.35 -4.30 15.28
C TYR A 134 -5.87 -5.27 14.20
N LEU A 135 -5.37 -5.09 12.98
CA LEU A 135 -5.52 -6.05 11.90
C LEU A 135 -4.38 -7.08 11.98
N GLN A 136 -4.74 -8.32 12.27
CA GLN A 136 -3.82 -9.44 12.39
C GLN A 136 -3.81 -10.25 11.10
N VAL A 137 -2.71 -10.24 10.35
CA VAL A 137 -2.52 -11.05 9.14
C VAL A 137 -1.53 -12.16 9.42
N LYS A 138 -2.00 -13.41 9.34
CA LYS A 138 -1.23 -14.62 9.58
C LYS A 138 -0.84 -15.25 8.24
N LEU A 139 0.43 -15.55 8.09
CA LEU A 139 1.06 -16.12 6.91
C LEU A 139 1.72 -17.45 7.31
N GLU A 140 1.53 -18.49 6.51
CA GLU A 140 2.20 -19.77 6.72
C GLU A 140 3.57 -19.75 6.04
N LYS A 141 4.62 -20.18 6.75
CA LYS A 141 5.97 -20.28 6.19
C LYS A 141 6.07 -21.53 5.32
N GLU A 142 6.72 -21.42 4.16
CA GLU A 142 7.02 -22.60 3.34
C GLU A 142 8.08 -23.47 4.01
N ASN A 143 9.12 -22.84 4.56
CA ASN A 143 10.18 -23.49 5.31
C ASN A 143 10.08 -23.10 6.79
N HIS A 144 10.21 -24.06 7.70
CA HIS A 144 10.18 -23.87 9.17
C HIS A 144 11.43 -23.16 9.72
N VAL A 145 11.91 -22.14 9.00
CA VAL A 145 13.06 -21.32 9.33
C VAL A 145 12.64 -20.20 10.27
N ASN A 146 13.51 -19.88 11.23
CA ASN A 146 13.35 -18.73 12.10
C ASN A 146 13.76 -17.45 11.36
N TRP A 147 12.90 -16.45 11.33
CA TRP A 147 13.13 -15.19 10.61
C TRP A 147 13.86 -14.22 11.53
N SER A 148 15.07 -13.77 11.18
CA SER A 148 15.75 -12.73 11.97
C SER A 148 15.18 -11.34 11.73
N SER A 149 14.52 -11.15 10.58
CA SER A 149 13.84 -9.92 10.17
C SER A 149 12.62 -10.29 9.35
N LEU A 150 11.63 -9.40 9.24
CA LEU A 150 10.48 -9.60 8.37
C LEU A 150 10.86 -9.50 6.88
N THR A 151 11.77 -8.58 6.57
CA THR A 151 12.31 -8.38 5.22
C THR A 151 13.76 -8.84 5.15
N SER A 152 14.12 -9.46 4.03
CA SER A 152 15.49 -9.78 3.68
C SER A 152 16.29 -8.48 3.51
N ASN A 153 17.20 -8.19 4.43
CA ASN A 153 18.10 -7.02 4.39
C ASN A 153 19.20 -7.11 3.32
N SER A 154 19.06 -8.04 2.36
CA SER A 154 20.10 -8.36 1.39
C SER A 154 20.54 -7.19 0.51
N ASP A 155 19.77 -6.09 0.38
CA ASP A 155 20.23 -4.92 -0.38
C ASP A 155 21.26 -4.06 0.38
N LYS A 156 21.24 -4.08 1.72
CA LYS A 156 22.27 -3.39 2.52
C LYS A 156 23.52 -4.26 2.68
N GLU A 157 23.35 -5.57 2.82
CA GLU A 157 24.47 -6.50 2.95
C GLU A 157 25.18 -6.80 1.61
N LYS A 158 24.46 -6.85 0.48
CA LYS A 158 25.12 -7.02 -0.83
C LYS A 158 25.97 -5.82 -1.23
N LYS A 159 25.70 -4.62 -0.71
CA LYS A 159 26.56 -3.46 -0.93
C LYS A 159 27.84 -3.51 -0.11
N LEU A 160 27.84 -4.26 1.01
CA LEU A 160 29.04 -4.53 1.82
C LEU A 160 29.88 -5.67 1.24
N LEU A 161 29.27 -6.69 0.62
CA LEU A 161 29.99 -7.85 0.07
C LEU A 161 30.32 -7.76 -1.43
N SER A 162 29.82 -6.77 -2.18
CA SER A 162 30.08 -6.68 -3.63
C SER A 162 31.34 -5.88 -4.00
N GLN A 163 32.11 -5.37 -3.04
CA GLN A 163 33.45 -4.85 -3.35
C GLN A 163 34.38 -6.04 -3.54
N LYS A 164 34.57 -6.39 -4.82
CA LYS A 164 35.42 -7.46 -5.35
C LYS A 164 36.65 -7.69 -4.47
N THR A 165 36.76 -8.90 -3.95
CA THR A 165 37.97 -9.43 -3.33
C THR A 165 39.05 -9.55 -4.40
N ASP A 166 39.89 -8.53 -4.54
CA ASP A 166 41.21 -8.67 -5.17
C ASP A 166 42.19 -9.08 -4.07
N GLU A 167 42.62 -10.33 -4.13
CA GLU A 167 43.30 -11.11 -3.09
C GLU A 167 44.76 -10.69 -2.84
N SER A 168 45.16 -9.47 -3.18
CA SER A 168 46.58 -9.14 -3.34
C SER A 168 47.22 -8.32 -2.22
N ASN A 169 46.47 -7.63 -1.34
CA ASN A 169 47.11 -6.85 -0.26
C ASN A 169 46.24 -6.70 1.02
N PRO A 170 46.63 -7.33 2.14
CA PRO A 170 45.94 -7.20 3.44
C PRO A 170 45.83 -5.75 3.93
N GLN A 171 46.82 -4.91 3.62
CA GLN A 171 46.85 -3.50 4.01
C GLN A 171 45.88 -2.63 3.19
N ALA A 172 45.67 -2.98 1.92
CA ALA A 172 44.68 -2.31 1.05
C ALA A 172 43.25 -2.72 1.45
N MET A 173 43.06 -3.97 1.88
CA MET A 173 41.79 -4.49 2.39
C MET A 173 41.32 -3.74 3.65
N LEU A 174 42.25 -3.42 4.57
CA LEU A 174 41.93 -2.59 5.73
C LEU A 174 41.60 -1.15 5.33
N MET A 175 42.35 -0.58 4.38
CA MET A 175 42.15 0.80 3.93
C MET A 175 40.78 1.00 3.24
N ASP A 176 40.35 0.03 2.43
CA ASP A 176 39.05 0.08 1.75
C ASP A 176 37.88 -0.17 2.74
N MET A 177 38.08 -1.05 3.72
CA MET A 177 37.13 -1.26 4.83
C MET A 177 36.95 0.01 5.68
N MET A 178 38.04 0.71 6.02
CA MET A 178 37.99 1.98 6.76
C MET A 178 37.31 3.09 5.95
N LYS A 179 37.55 3.16 4.64
CA LYS A 179 36.90 4.15 3.75
C LYS A 179 35.40 3.90 3.63
N ASN A 180 34.99 2.64 3.50
CA ASN A 180 33.59 2.25 3.42
C ASN A 180 32.83 2.57 4.73
N LEU A 181 33.47 2.36 5.89
CA LEU A 181 32.93 2.78 7.19
C LEU A 181 32.81 4.30 7.36
N TYR A 182 33.71 5.08 6.76
CA TYR A 182 33.63 6.54 6.78
C TYR A 182 32.48 7.08 5.93
N ASP A 183 32.25 6.51 4.74
CA ASP A 183 31.19 6.96 3.83
C ASP A 183 29.77 6.54 4.28
N GLN A 184 29.65 5.42 5.01
CA GLN A 184 28.35 4.91 5.47
C GLN A 184 28.06 5.19 6.96
N GLY A 185 29.05 5.63 7.73
CA GLY A 185 28.93 5.81 9.18
C GLY A 185 28.29 7.14 9.57
N ASP A 186 27.27 7.06 10.41
CA ASP A 186 26.75 8.14 11.26
C ASP A 186 27.90 8.88 11.96
N ASP A 187 27.73 10.18 12.22
CA ASP A 187 28.80 11.11 12.65
C ASP A 187 29.49 10.68 13.96
N GLU A 188 28.86 9.82 14.76
CA GLU A 188 29.42 9.22 15.97
C GLU A 188 30.51 8.17 15.69
N MET A 189 30.37 7.39 14.60
CA MET A 189 31.32 6.34 14.24
C MET A 189 32.61 6.92 13.61
N LYS A 190 32.48 7.98 12.79
CA LYS A 190 33.61 8.75 12.25
C LYS A 190 34.51 9.32 13.34
N ARG A 191 33.89 9.83 14.42
CA ARG A 191 34.61 10.40 15.56
C ARG A 191 35.46 9.37 16.30
N THR A 192 35.01 8.12 16.35
CA THR A 192 35.73 7.01 17.01
C THR A 192 36.92 6.55 16.17
N ILE A 193 36.78 6.45 14.85
CA ILE A 193 37.87 6.09 13.94
C ILE A 193 38.94 7.20 13.89
N ALA A 194 38.54 8.47 13.85
CA ALA A 194 39.48 9.60 13.91
C ALA A 194 40.29 9.61 15.22
N LYS A 195 39.64 9.32 16.35
CA LYS A 195 40.34 9.19 17.65
C LYS A 195 41.36 8.06 17.67
N ALA A 196 41.11 6.95 16.95
CA ALA A 196 42.03 5.82 16.89
C ALA A 196 43.28 6.08 16.05
N TRP A 197 43.27 7.04 15.11
CA TRP A 197 44.43 7.42 14.30
C TRP A 197 45.24 8.60 14.88
N VAL A 198 44.62 9.44 15.71
CA VAL A 198 45.29 10.61 16.32
C VAL A 198 46.12 10.23 17.55
N ASN A 199 45.90 9.06 18.16
CA ASN A 199 46.68 8.58 19.31
C ASN A 199 47.72 7.51 18.92
N VAL A 200 48.52 7.81 17.89
CA VAL A 200 49.85 7.22 17.69
C VAL A 200 50.89 8.32 17.84
#